data_AF-A0A3M9Z7K6-F1
#
_entry.id   AF-A0A3M9Z7K6-F1
#
_cell.length_a   1.000
_cell.length_b   1.000
_cell.length_c   1.000
_cell.angle_alpha   90.00
_cell.angle_beta   90.00
_cell.angle_gamma   90.00
#
_symmetry.space_group_name_H-M   'P 1'
#
loop_
_entity.id
_entity.type
_entity.pdbx_description
1 polymer ?
#
loop_
_entity_poly.entity_id
_entity_poly.type
_entity_poly.pdbx_seq_one_letter_code
_entity_poly.pdbx_strand_id
1 'polypeptide(L)'
;MQNPMNLSPVQRETVSLAPLNRDPSSQDMDQAIRDATFAVDALDWLRPGDTVFIKPVINSGKPYPATTSPLAVGSMIRLLLKQGAGGGCSG
;
A
#
# COMPACT_ATOMS: atom_id res chain seq x y z
N MET A 1 -8.86 42.58 -12.72
CA MET A 1 -9.82 41.61 -12.14
C MET A 1 -9.18 40.22 -12.23
N GLN A 2 -8.57 39.71 -11.15
CA GLN A 2 -8.10 38.31 -11.08
C GLN A 2 -9.29 37.41 -10.75
N ASN A 3 -9.37 36.28 -11.45
CA ASN A 3 -10.34 35.21 -11.24
C ASN A 3 -10.11 34.59 -9.84
N PRO A 4 -11.11 34.52 -8.94
CA PRO A 4 -10.90 33.89 -7.63
C PRO A 4 -10.63 32.39 -7.83
N MET A 5 -9.55 31.89 -7.21
CA MET A 5 -9.25 30.45 -7.20
C MET A 5 -10.46 29.70 -6.63
N ASN A 6 -11.11 28.90 -7.48
CA ASN A 6 -12.10 27.92 -7.05
C ASN A 6 -11.32 26.78 -6.37
N LEU A 7 -11.09 26.93 -5.07
CA LEU A 7 -10.55 25.85 -4.25
C LEU A 7 -11.66 24.82 -4.10
N SER A 8 -11.53 23.70 -4.82
CA SER A 8 -12.37 22.53 -4.61
C SER A 8 -12.38 22.17 -3.12
N PRO A 9 -13.53 21.76 -2.54
CA PRO A 9 -13.59 21.37 -1.14
C PRO A 9 -12.52 20.32 -0.84
N VAL A 10 -11.83 20.48 0.29
CA VAL A 10 -10.83 19.53 0.78
C VAL A 10 -11.49 18.14 0.83
N GLN A 11 -11.02 17.24 -0.04
CA GLN A 11 -11.46 15.84 0.01
C GLN A 11 -11.01 15.26 1.36
N ARG A 12 -11.96 14.69 2.10
CA ARG A 12 -11.67 13.96 3.34
C ARG A 12 -11.21 12.57 2.94
N GLU A 13 -9.99 12.22 3.30
CA GLU A 13 -9.38 10.92 3.03
C GLU A 13 -9.32 10.12 4.33
N THR A 14 -9.70 8.85 4.27
CA THR A 14 -9.53 7.93 5.40
C THR A 14 -8.10 7.41 5.40
N VAL A 15 -7.41 7.56 6.53
CA VAL A 15 -6.04 7.08 6.73
C VAL A 15 -6.02 6.10 7.89
N SER A 16 -5.38 4.95 7.71
CA SER A 16 -5.12 3.96 8.75
C SER A 16 -3.63 3.79 8.98
N LEU A 17 -3.24 3.56 10.24
CA LEU A 17 -1.87 3.30 10.66
C LEU A 17 -1.86 2.02 11.51
N ALA A 18 -0.97 1.09 11.18
CA ALA A 18 -0.68 -0.09 11.99
C ALA A 18 0.72 0.06 12.63
N PRO A 19 0.85 -0.03 13.96
CA PRO A 19 2.14 0.10 14.63
C PRO A 19 3.03 -1.12 14.41
N LEU A 20 4.35 -0.90 14.36
CA LEU A 20 5.37 -1.93 14.27
C LEU A 20 6.48 -1.69 15.30
N ASN A 21 7.09 -2.78 15.76
CA ASN A 21 8.34 -2.71 16.53
C ASN A 21 9.49 -2.22 15.63
N ARG A 22 10.61 -1.81 16.24
CA ARG A 22 11.78 -1.28 15.52
C ARG A 22 12.34 -2.24 14.46
N ASP A 23 12.36 -3.53 14.77
CA ASP A 23 12.88 -4.60 13.92
C ASP A 23 11.79 -5.67 13.73
N PRO A 24 10.76 -5.39 12.91
CA PRO A 24 9.64 -6.30 12.75
C PRO A 24 10.06 -7.53 11.92
N SER A 25 9.52 -8.69 12.27
CA SER A 25 9.63 -9.86 11.41
C SER A 25 8.82 -9.66 10.11
N SER A 26 9.04 -10.52 9.12
CA SER A 26 8.20 -10.53 7.91
C SER A 26 6.71 -10.79 8.24
N GLN A 27 6.44 -11.60 9.26
CA GLN A 27 5.08 -11.89 9.71
C GLN A 27 4.43 -10.66 10.36
N ASP A 28 5.17 -9.91 11.19
CA ASP A 28 4.67 -8.67 11.78
C ASP A 28 4.33 -7.65 10.69
N MET A 29 5.18 -7.54 9.66
CA MET A 29 4.95 -6.66 8.51
C MET A 29 3.73 -7.09 7.69
N ASP A 30 3.57 -8.39 7.41
CA ASP A 30 2.41 -8.94 6.70
C ASP A 30 1.10 -8.62 7.45
N GLN A 31 1.10 -8.79 8.78
CA GLN A 31 -0.06 -8.50 9.62
C GLN A 31 -0.39 -7.00 9.63
N ALA A 32 0.62 -6.14 9.86
CA ALA A 32 0.42 -4.70 9.90
C ALA A 32 -0.08 -4.11 8.57
N ILE A 33 0.46 -4.58 7.44
CA ILE A 33 -0.02 -4.18 6.11
C ILE A 33 -1.47 -4.61 5.92
N ARG A 34 -1.80 -5.86 6.26
CA ARG A 34 -3.17 -6.37 6.15
C ARG A 34 -4.15 -5.52 6.96
N ASP A 35 -3.81 -5.22 8.21
CA ASP A 35 -4.68 -4.47 9.12
C ASP A 35 -4.84 -3.01 8.66
N ALA A 36 -3.76 -2.37 8.22
CA ALA A 36 -3.82 -1.01 7.69
C ALA A 36 -4.63 -0.93 6.40
N THR A 37 -4.47 -1.88 5.47
CA THR A 37 -5.19 -1.91 4.20
C THR A 37 -6.69 -2.13 4.41
N PHE A 38 -7.08 -3.20 5.13
CA PHE A 38 -8.50 -3.53 5.30
C PHE A 38 -9.26 -2.60 6.24
N ALA A 39 -8.56 -1.76 7.02
CA ALA A 39 -9.18 -0.66 7.74
C ALA A 39 -9.64 0.50 6.83
N VAL A 40 -9.12 0.57 5.59
CA VAL A 40 -9.45 1.64 4.62
C VAL A 40 -10.27 1.12 3.44
N ASP A 41 -9.94 -0.07 2.92
CA ASP A 41 -10.56 -0.61 1.71
C ASP A 41 -10.59 -2.16 1.76
N ALA A 42 -11.70 -2.76 1.34
CA ALA A 42 -11.87 -4.21 1.20
C ALA A 42 -11.18 -4.79 -0.05
N LEU A 43 -10.67 -3.93 -0.94
CA LEU A 43 -10.08 -4.26 -2.24
C LEU A 43 -11.09 -4.85 -3.24
N ASP A 44 -12.37 -4.48 -3.14
CA ASP A 44 -13.44 -4.97 -4.04
C ASP A 44 -13.23 -4.58 -5.52
N TRP A 45 -12.33 -3.63 -5.78
CA TRP A 45 -11.92 -3.23 -7.12
C TRP A 45 -10.98 -4.23 -7.79
N LEU A 46 -10.31 -5.09 -7.03
CA LEU A 46 -9.34 -6.06 -7.55
C LEU A 46 -10.04 -7.35 -7.97
N ARG A 47 -9.99 -7.68 -9.27
CA ARG A 47 -10.52 -8.94 -9.78
C ARG A 47 -9.40 -9.99 -9.95
N PRO A 48 -9.73 -11.29 -9.84
CA PRO A 48 -8.77 -12.35 -10.13
C PRO A 48 -8.14 -12.19 -11.53
N GLY A 49 -6.82 -12.23 -11.60
CA GLY A 49 -6.04 -12.03 -12.83
C GLY A 49 -5.68 -10.57 -13.14
N ASP A 50 -6.19 -9.59 -12.40
CA ASP A 50 -5.84 -8.19 -12.60
C ASP A 50 -4.35 -7.94 -12.29
N THR A 51 -3.74 -7.06 -13.07
CA THR A 51 -2.36 -6.60 -12.84
C THR A 51 -2.36 -5.33 -12.01
N VAL A 52 -1.68 -5.37 -10.86
CA VAL A 52 -1.51 -4.19 -9.98
C VAL A 52 -0.09 -3.63 -10.13
N PHE A 53 0.02 -2.35 -10.45
CA PHE A 53 1.30 -1.65 -10.47
C PHE A 53 1.58 -0.98 -9.11
N ILE A 54 2.69 -1.34 -8.47
CA ILE A 54 3.14 -0.73 -7.23
C ILE A 54 4.26 0.28 -7.55
N LYS A 55 4.08 1.53 -7.11
CA LYS A 55 5.09 2.59 -7.24
C LYS A 55 5.78 2.83 -5.89
N PRO A 56 6.91 2.16 -5.58
CA PRO A 56 7.67 2.46 -4.38
C PRO A 56 8.35 3.83 -4.48
N VAL A 57 8.57 4.48 -3.34
CA VAL A 57 9.41 5.68 -3.26
C VAL A 57 10.87 5.23 -3.28
N ILE A 58 11.49 5.37 -4.47
CA ILE A 58 12.92 5.17 -4.72
C ILE A 58 13.49 6.36 -5.49
N ASN A 59 13.31 7.55 -4.92
CA ASN A 59 13.67 8.83 -5.54
C ASN A 59 15.08 9.33 -5.15
N SER A 60 15.86 8.53 -4.42
CA SER A 60 17.26 8.84 -4.08
C SER A 60 18.07 7.55 -3.89
N GLY A 61 19.40 7.68 -3.93
CA GLY A 61 20.31 6.56 -3.61
C GLY A 61 20.41 6.23 -2.12
N LYS A 62 19.64 6.88 -1.24
CA LYS A 62 19.67 6.60 0.21
C LYS A 62 18.95 5.30 0.53
N PRO A 63 19.50 4.43 1.40
CA PRO A 63 18.81 3.22 1.81
C PRO A 63 17.58 3.55 2.68
N TYR A 64 16.71 2.55 2.86
CA TYR A 64 15.70 2.56 3.92
C TYR A 64 16.33 2.99 5.26
N PRO A 65 15.71 3.88 6.06
CA PRO A 65 14.32 4.37 5.99
C PRO A 65 14.08 5.63 5.14
N ALA A 66 15.06 6.10 4.35
CA ALA A 66 14.85 7.25 3.46
C ALA A 66 14.04 6.92 2.19
N THR A 67 13.81 5.64 1.92
CA THR A 67 13.04 5.07 0.81
C THR A 67 12.03 4.04 1.33
N THR A 68 11.08 3.60 0.50
CA THR A 68 10.09 2.59 0.91
C THR A 68 10.76 1.30 1.37
N SER A 69 10.32 0.73 2.49
CA SER A 69 10.82 -0.55 3.01
C SER A 69 10.63 -1.69 2.00
N PRO A 70 11.68 -2.44 1.64
CA PRO A 70 11.55 -3.62 0.79
C PRO A 70 10.65 -4.71 1.39
N LEU A 71 10.67 -4.86 2.73
CA LEU A 71 9.80 -5.80 3.44
C LEU A 71 8.34 -5.40 3.31
N ALA A 72 8.03 -4.11 3.42
CA ALA A 72 6.66 -3.60 3.24
C ALA A 72 6.16 -3.85 1.80
N VAL A 73 7.00 -3.58 0.79
CA VAL A 73 6.66 -3.87 -0.61
C VAL A 73 6.38 -5.36 -0.81
N GLY A 74 7.24 -6.24 -0.31
CA GLY A 74 7.03 -7.70 -0.39
C GLY A 74 5.74 -8.16 0.30
N SER A 75 5.40 -7.54 1.43
CA SER A 75 4.18 -7.85 2.19
C SER A 75 2.92 -7.42 1.43
N MET A 76 2.93 -6.22 0.84
CA MET A 76 1.84 -5.74 -0.01
C MET A 76 1.66 -6.62 -1.26
N ILE A 77 2.76 -7.02 -1.92
CA ILE A 77 2.70 -7.94 -3.06
C ILE A 77 2.04 -9.26 -2.65
N ARG A 78 2.46 -9.87 -1.54
CA ARG A 78 1.86 -11.12 -1.04
C ARG A 78 0.36 -10.96 -0.73
N LEU A 79 -0.05 -9.85 -0.15
CA LEU A 79 -1.45 -9.56 0.12
C LEU A 79 -2.26 -9.50 -1.19
N LEU A 80 -1.79 -8.73 -2.18
CA LEU A 80 -2.47 -8.57 -3.46
C LEU A 80 -2.56 -9.90 -4.23
N LEU A 81 -1.49 -10.69 -4.25
CA LEU A 81 -1.49 -12.03 -4.85
C LEU A 81 -2.51 -12.95 -4.17
N LYS A 82 -2.61 -12.92 -2.83
CA LYS A 82 -3.64 -13.67 -2.08
C LYS A 82 -5.06 -13.23 -2.43
N GLN A 83 -5.25 -11.96 -2.80
CA GLN A 83 -6.53 -11.42 -3.26
C GLN A 83 -6.81 -11.66 -4.75
N GLY A 84 -5.93 -12.37 -5.46
CA GLY A 84 -6.12 -12.77 -6.85
C GLY A 84 -5.44 -11.85 -7.87
N ALA A 85 -4.63 -10.88 -7.45
CA ALA A 85 -3.78 -10.15 -8.40
C ALA A 85 -2.82 -11.12 -9.12
N GLY A 86 -2.63 -10.92 -10.42
CA GLY A 86 -1.82 -11.81 -11.25
C GLY A 86 -2.50 -13.15 -11.55
N GLY A 87 -2.31 -13.65 -12.77
CA GLY A 87 -2.87 -14.94 -13.17
C GLY A 87 -2.11 -16.12 -12.55
N GLY A 88 -2.84 -16.98 -11.83
CA GLY A 88 -2.61 -18.42 -11.73
C GLY A 88 -1.22 -18.91 -11.33
N CYS A 89 -0.88 -18.78 -10.05
CA CYS A 89 -0.20 -19.87 -9.34
C CYS A 89 -1.07 -20.23 -8.14
N SER A 90 -2.09 -21.05 -8.40
CA SER A 90 -2.64 -21.90 -7.34
C SER A 90 -1.47 -22.70 -6.76
N GLY A 91 -1.25 -22.60 -5.46
CA GLY A 91 -0.34 -23.51 -4.75
C GLY A 91 -0.78 -24.96 -4.90
#